data_AF-A0A926BR84-F1
#
_entry.id   AF-A0A926BR84-F1
#
_cell.length_a   1.000
_cell.length_b   1.000
_cell.length_c   1.000
_cell.angle_alpha   90.00
_cell.angle_beta   90.00
_cell.angle_gamma   90.00
#
_symmetry.space_group_name_H-M   'P 1'
#
loop_
_entity.id
_entity.type
_entity.pdbx_description
1 polymer ?
#
loop_
_entity_poly.entity_id
_entity_poly.type
_entity_poly.pdbx_seq_one_letter_code
_entity_poly.pdbx_strand_id
1 'polypeptide(L)'
;FERLADLHAATIGAAIESDETIPYLRFAPDVQSLFDAWREDLENRLRSDSESPALTEHLAKYRSLMPSLALLLHLAGDYPALGCVPLDCANRAIAWCAFLEAHARRIYGAANDAPMEAAELLAARIKASLPNPFTPRSVAKKGWQGLTDTESVRAALDVLDDRGWVKVVERKPEGGGRPSVEVWINPSLQNLENSGHEKSECVLSPPGKTGKTLEGDYTEGEIE
;
A
#
# COMPACT_ATOMS: atom_id res chain seq x y z
N PHE A 1 -9.59 -31.21 -24.79
CA PHE A 1 -10.62 -30.77 -23.83
C PHE A 1 -11.67 -31.85 -23.56
N GLU A 2 -12.05 -32.69 -24.53
CA GLU A 2 -12.99 -33.83 -24.33
C GLU A 2 -12.67 -34.68 -23.09
N ARG A 3 -11.38 -35.05 -22.87
CA ARG A 3 -10.91 -35.74 -21.63
C ARG A 3 -11.41 -35.13 -20.30
N LEU A 4 -11.60 -33.81 -20.24
CA LEU A 4 -12.11 -33.13 -19.05
C LEU A 4 -13.64 -33.00 -19.02
N ALA A 5 -14.31 -33.05 -20.17
CA ALA A 5 -15.77 -33.05 -20.26
C ALA A 5 -16.35 -34.41 -19.84
N ASP A 6 -15.68 -35.49 -20.23
CA ASP A 6 -16.06 -36.88 -19.91
C ASP A 6 -15.40 -37.40 -18.61
N LEU A 7 -14.87 -36.50 -17.78
CA LEU A 7 -14.06 -36.84 -16.61
C LEU A 7 -14.90 -37.43 -15.47
N HIS A 8 -14.73 -38.72 -15.21
CA HIS A 8 -15.38 -39.38 -14.08
C HIS A 8 -14.48 -39.40 -12.84
N ALA A 9 -14.93 -38.89 -11.70
CA ALA A 9 -14.13 -38.71 -10.48
C ALA A 9 -13.39 -39.99 -10.01
N ALA A 10 -14.04 -41.16 -10.08
CA ALA A 10 -13.40 -42.42 -9.73
C ALA A 10 -12.20 -42.79 -10.63
N THR A 11 -12.16 -42.31 -11.88
CA THR A 11 -11.06 -42.62 -12.83
C THR A 11 -9.78 -41.84 -12.53
N ILE A 12 -9.87 -40.73 -11.78
CA ILE A 12 -8.73 -39.92 -11.35
C ILE A 12 -8.30 -40.19 -9.91
N GLY A 13 -8.84 -41.22 -9.26
CA GLY A 13 -8.54 -41.52 -7.86
C GLY A 13 -9.10 -40.48 -6.86
N ALA A 14 -10.18 -39.78 -7.23
CA ALA A 14 -10.87 -38.88 -6.30
C ALA A 14 -11.54 -39.64 -5.17
N ALA A 15 -11.42 -39.11 -3.96
CA ALA A 15 -12.16 -39.59 -2.82
C ALA A 15 -13.62 -39.10 -2.89
N ILE A 16 -14.54 -39.98 -2.49
CA ILE A 16 -15.97 -39.74 -2.39
C ILE A 16 -16.37 -40.26 -1.02
N GLU A 17 -16.90 -39.41 -0.15
CA GLU A 17 -17.27 -39.78 1.23
C GLU A 17 -18.73 -40.23 1.32
N SER A 18 -19.61 -39.62 0.53
CA SER A 18 -20.97 -40.07 0.25
C SER A 18 -21.42 -39.58 -1.13
N ASP A 19 -22.53 -40.12 -1.64
CA ASP A 19 -23.15 -39.71 -2.91
C ASP A 19 -23.61 -38.23 -2.93
N GLU A 20 -23.69 -37.58 -1.76
CA GLU A 20 -24.00 -36.14 -1.62
C GLU A 20 -22.75 -35.25 -1.56
N THR A 21 -21.55 -35.83 -1.42
CA THR A 21 -20.28 -35.07 -1.35
C THR A 21 -19.69 -34.81 -2.73
N ILE A 22 -19.20 -33.59 -2.94
CA ILE A 22 -18.41 -33.26 -4.15
C ILE A 22 -17.09 -34.07 -4.09
N PRO A 23 -16.77 -34.89 -5.11
CA PRO A 23 -15.52 -35.65 -5.14
C PRO A 23 -14.29 -34.73 -5.09
N TYR A 24 -13.26 -35.14 -4.36
CA TYR A 24 -12.07 -34.32 -4.16
C TYR A 24 -10.76 -35.13 -4.30
N LEU A 25 -9.68 -34.45 -4.69
CA LEU A 25 -8.31 -34.97 -4.59
C LEU A 25 -7.60 -34.31 -3.41
N ARG A 26 -6.78 -35.07 -2.69
CA ARG A 26 -5.90 -34.55 -1.63
C ARG A 26 -4.54 -34.19 -2.20
N PHE A 27 -3.81 -33.34 -1.48
CA PHE A 27 -2.36 -33.23 -1.68
C PHE A 27 -1.65 -34.51 -1.18
N ALA A 28 -0.51 -34.83 -1.77
CA ALA A 28 0.41 -35.80 -1.17
C ALA A 28 1.01 -35.21 0.12
N PRO A 29 1.49 -36.00 1.10
CA PRO A 29 1.87 -35.49 2.43
C PRO A 29 2.98 -34.41 2.42
N ASP A 30 3.92 -34.51 1.48
CA ASP A 30 4.95 -33.51 1.20
C ASP A 30 4.35 -32.21 0.62
N VAL A 31 3.42 -32.33 -0.31
CA VAL A 31 2.72 -31.21 -0.94
C VAL A 31 1.76 -30.51 0.05
N GLN A 32 1.11 -31.28 0.94
CA GLN A 32 0.29 -30.76 2.03
C GLN A 32 1.15 -29.91 2.97
N SER A 33 2.34 -30.41 3.34
CA SER A 33 3.29 -29.67 4.18
C SER A 33 3.74 -28.35 3.53
N LEU A 34 3.97 -28.35 2.21
CA LEU A 34 4.24 -27.12 1.44
C LEU A 34 3.06 -26.15 1.46
N PHE A 35 1.82 -26.64 1.26
CA PHE A 35 0.62 -25.82 1.29
C PHE A 35 0.39 -25.19 2.67
N ASP A 36 0.58 -25.96 3.74
CA ASP A 36 0.37 -25.48 5.11
C ASP A 36 1.38 -24.37 5.47
N ALA A 37 2.66 -24.53 5.12
CA ALA A 37 3.67 -23.49 5.29
C ALA A 37 3.40 -22.23 4.43
N TRP A 38 3.00 -22.41 3.16
CA TRP A 38 2.61 -21.29 2.30
C TRP A 38 1.37 -20.55 2.83
N ARG A 39 0.40 -21.29 3.37
CA ARG A 39 -0.82 -20.74 3.96
C ARG A 39 -0.50 -20.00 5.26
N GLU A 40 0.43 -20.48 6.07
CA GLU A 40 0.88 -19.79 7.28
C GLU A 40 1.47 -18.40 6.95
N ASP A 41 2.35 -18.29 5.94
CA ASP A 41 2.87 -17.00 5.47
C ASP A 41 1.73 -16.04 5.05
N LEU A 42 0.81 -16.53 4.21
CA LEU A 42 -0.35 -15.75 3.77
C LEU A 42 -1.19 -15.27 4.97
N GLU A 43 -1.51 -16.16 5.91
CA GLU A 43 -2.33 -15.85 7.09
C GLU A 43 -1.63 -14.89 8.06
N ASN A 44 -0.29 -14.94 8.16
CA ASN A 44 0.49 -13.99 8.94
C ASN A 44 0.47 -12.59 8.30
N ARG A 45 0.70 -12.51 6.98
CA ARG A 45 0.62 -11.27 6.21
C ARG A 45 -0.77 -10.63 6.18
N LEU A 46 -1.83 -11.44 6.22
CA LEU A 46 -3.21 -10.95 6.32
C LEU A 46 -3.56 -10.39 7.72
N ARG A 47 -2.70 -10.56 8.72
CA ARG A 47 -2.87 -10.04 10.09
C ARG A 47 -1.87 -8.94 10.48
N SER A 48 -0.89 -8.62 9.63
CA SER A 48 0.18 -7.68 9.97
C SER A 48 -0.19 -6.20 9.83
N ASP A 49 -1.46 -5.87 9.53
CA ASP A 49 -1.99 -4.51 9.27
C ASP A 49 -1.16 -3.65 8.29
N SER A 50 -0.31 -4.29 7.49
CA SER A 50 0.67 -3.67 6.59
C SER A 50 0.14 -3.41 5.18
N GLU A 51 -1.09 -3.81 4.89
CA GLU A 51 -1.74 -3.78 3.58
C GLU A 51 -3.06 -3.00 3.66
N SER A 52 -3.51 -2.40 2.55
CA SER A 52 -4.80 -1.72 2.55
C SER A 52 -5.96 -2.72 2.75
N PRO A 53 -7.07 -2.35 3.40
CA PRO A 53 -8.18 -3.26 3.67
C PRO A 53 -8.71 -3.99 2.42
N ALA A 54 -8.77 -3.28 1.28
CA ALA A 54 -9.20 -3.85 0.00
C ALA A 54 -8.20 -4.87 -0.58
N LEU A 55 -6.89 -4.65 -0.41
CA LEU A 55 -5.86 -5.61 -0.82
C LEU A 55 -5.83 -6.81 0.12
N THR A 56 -5.99 -6.61 1.43
CA THR A 56 -6.15 -7.70 2.41
C THR A 56 -7.36 -8.59 2.07
N GLU A 57 -8.51 -8.00 1.73
CA GLU A 57 -9.69 -8.77 1.29
C GLU A 57 -9.47 -9.47 -0.06
N HIS A 58 -8.68 -8.89 -0.96
CA HIS A 58 -8.29 -9.54 -2.21
C HIS A 58 -7.41 -10.77 -1.95
N LEU A 59 -6.34 -10.62 -1.18
CA LEU A 59 -5.40 -11.70 -0.84
C LEU A 59 -6.05 -12.76 0.07
N ALA A 60 -7.06 -12.40 0.86
CA ALA A 60 -7.86 -13.34 1.65
C ALA A 60 -8.49 -14.47 0.82
N LYS A 61 -8.73 -14.24 -0.48
CA LYS A 61 -9.27 -15.22 -1.45
C LYS A 61 -8.23 -16.26 -1.87
N TYR A 62 -6.94 -16.01 -1.60
CA TYR A 62 -5.87 -16.89 -2.07
C TYR A 62 -5.84 -18.23 -1.32
N ARG A 63 -6.43 -18.27 -0.12
CA ARG A 63 -6.68 -19.47 0.70
C ARG A 63 -7.33 -20.61 -0.10
N SER A 64 -8.28 -20.31 -0.98
CA SER A 64 -8.94 -21.28 -1.85
C SER A 64 -8.39 -21.26 -3.27
N LEU A 65 -7.89 -20.13 -3.76
CA LEU A 65 -7.32 -20.00 -5.11
C LEU A 65 -6.13 -20.92 -5.34
N MET A 66 -5.13 -20.92 -4.45
CA MET A 66 -3.91 -21.72 -4.61
C MET A 66 -4.21 -23.22 -4.77
N PRO A 67 -4.97 -23.88 -3.86
CA PRO A 67 -5.26 -25.31 -4.02
C PRO A 67 -6.18 -25.60 -5.22
N SER A 68 -7.09 -24.68 -5.55
CA SER A 68 -7.93 -24.80 -6.76
C SER A 68 -7.09 -24.73 -8.05
N LEU A 69 -6.11 -23.83 -8.12
CA LEU A 69 -5.17 -23.74 -9.23
C LEU A 69 -4.29 -24.99 -9.32
N ALA A 70 -3.78 -25.49 -8.20
CA ALA A 70 -2.98 -26.71 -8.17
C ALA A 70 -3.78 -27.93 -8.71
N LEU A 71 -5.05 -28.05 -8.31
CA LEU A 71 -5.96 -29.07 -8.83
C LEU A 71 -6.22 -28.88 -10.34
N LEU A 72 -6.55 -27.67 -10.79
CA LEU A 72 -6.80 -27.39 -12.21
C LEU A 72 -5.59 -27.69 -13.09
N LEU A 73 -4.37 -27.34 -12.63
CA LEU A 73 -3.13 -27.65 -13.33
C LEU A 73 -2.87 -29.17 -13.39
N HIS A 74 -3.19 -29.90 -12.32
CA HIS A 74 -3.09 -31.36 -12.30
C HIS A 74 -4.07 -32.03 -13.26
N LEU A 75 -5.34 -31.60 -13.28
CA LEU A 75 -6.35 -32.17 -14.17
C LEU A 75 -6.06 -31.86 -15.65
N ALA A 76 -5.64 -30.63 -15.95
CA ALA A 76 -5.35 -30.16 -17.30
C ALA A 76 -4.03 -30.70 -17.87
N GLY A 77 -3.07 -31.08 -17.02
CA GLY A 77 -1.87 -31.77 -17.46
C GLY A 77 -2.10 -33.26 -17.69
N ASP A 78 -1.32 -33.87 -18.58
CA ASP A 78 -1.30 -35.31 -18.79
C ASP A 78 -0.33 -35.98 -17.78
N TYR A 79 -0.62 -35.81 -16.48
CA TYR A 79 0.14 -36.45 -15.42
C TYR A 79 -0.20 -37.95 -15.37
N PRO A 80 0.80 -38.86 -15.35
CA PRO A 80 0.56 -40.31 -15.32
C PRO A 80 0.08 -40.82 -13.95
N ALA A 81 0.20 -40.00 -12.90
CA ALA A 81 -0.26 -40.31 -11.56
C ALA A 81 -1.74 -39.93 -11.40
N LEU A 82 -2.60 -40.94 -11.26
CA LEU A 82 -3.96 -40.78 -10.74
C LEU A 82 -3.88 -40.62 -9.21
N GLY A 83 -4.78 -39.83 -8.61
CA GLY A 83 -4.83 -39.60 -7.17
C GLY A 83 -4.24 -38.26 -6.73
N CYS A 84 -3.29 -38.27 -5.80
CA CYS A 84 -2.87 -37.05 -5.10
C CYS A 84 -2.25 -35.99 -6.03
N VAL A 85 -2.61 -34.73 -5.81
CA VAL A 85 -2.08 -33.59 -6.58
C VAL A 85 -0.56 -33.45 -6.36
N PRO A 86 0.26 -33.46 -7.43
CA PRO A 86 1.72 -33.53 -7.33
C PRO A 86 2.38 -32.17 -7.03
N LEU A 87 3.60 -32.23 -6.51
CA LEU A 87 4.39 -31.07 -6.07
C LEU A 87 4.61 -30.00 -7.16
N ASP A 88 4.81 -30.41 -8.41
CA ASP A 88 4.94 -29.50 -9.56
C ASP A 88 3.70 -28.61 -9.74
N CYS A 89 2.49 -29.18 -9.60
CA CYS A 89 1.25 -28.43 -9.72
C CYS A 89 1.09 -27.40 -8.60
N ALA A 90 1.46 -27.75 -7.36
CA ALA A 90 1.43 -26.84 -6.23
C ALA A 90 2.46 -25.70 -6.37
N ASN A 91 3.70 -26.00 -6.77
CA ASN A 91 4.72 -24.99 -7.03
C ASN A 91 4.31 -24.01 -8.15
N ARG A 92 3.73 -24.53 -9.24
CA ARG A 92 3.19 -23.71 -10.32
C ARG A 92 2.01 -22.85 -9.86
N ALA A 93 1.13 -23.37 -8.99
CA ALA A 93 0.05 -22.59 -8.39
C ALA A 93 0.56 -21.47 -7.48
N ILE A 94 1.59 -21.71 -6.67
CA ILE A 94 2.25 -20.68 -5.84
C ILE A 94 2.84 -19.57 -6.73
N ALA A 95 3.53 -19.94 -7.82
CA ALA A 95 4.07 -18.97 -8.79
C ALA A 95 2.96 -18.13 -9.46
N TRP A 96 1.82 -18.74 -9.79
CA TRP A 96 0.64 -18.02 -10.28
C TRP A 96 0.06 -17.07 -9.23
N CYS A 97 -0.04 -17.48 -7.97
CA CYS A 97 -0.46 -16.59 -6.89
C CYS A 97 0.49 -15.38 -6.75
N ALA A 98 1.81 -15.58 -6.79
CA ALA A 98 2.77 -14.47 -6.72
C ALA A 98 2.61 -13.49 -7.90
N PHE A 99 2.39 -13.99 -9.12
CA PHE A 99 2.11 -13.14 -10.30
C PHE A 99 0.80 -12.37 -10.18
N LEU A 100 -0.29 -13.03 -9.76
CA LEU A 100 -1.60 -12.41 -9.59
C LEU A 100 -1.60 -11.39 -8.45
N GLU A 101 -0.83 -11.63 -7.38
CA GLU A 101 -0.63 -10.65 -6.30
C GLU A 101 0.07 -9.39 -6.83
N ALA A 102 1.16 -9.53 -7.59
CA ALA A 102 1.85 -8.39 -8.17
C ALA A 102 0.94 -7.56 -9.10
N HIS A 103 0.04 -8.24 -9.83
CA HIS A 103 -0.98 -7.58 -10.64
C HIS A 103 -2.03 -6.86 -9.79
N ALA A 104 -2.56 -7.49 -8.74
CA ALA A 104 -3.51 -6.90 -7.80
C ALA A 104 -2.91 -5.65 -7.12
N ARG A 105 -1.68 -5.76 -6.60
CA ARG A 105 -0.93 -4.64 -6.00
C ARG A 105 -0.81 -3.45 -6.95
N ARG A 106 -0.60 -3.68 -8.25
CA ARG A 106 -0.57 -2.59 -9.24
C ARG A 106 -1.92 -1.88 -9.39
N ILE A 107 -3.03 -2.63 -9.36
CA ILE A 107 -4.38 -2.06 -9.46
C ILE A 107 -4.75 -1.27 -8.21
N TYR A 108 -4.57 -1.87 -7.02
CA TYR A 108 -4.90 -1.21 -5.75
C TYR A 108 -3.90 -0.07 -5.41
N GLY A 109 -2.65 -0.17 -5.84
CA GLY A 109 -1.66 0.90 -5.75
C GLY A 109 -2.08 2.13 -6.56
N ALA A 110 -2.40 1.95 -7.85
CA ALA A 110 -2.84 3.05 -8.71
C ALA A 110 -4.11 3.77 -8.20
N ALA A 111 -4.99 3.06 -7.47
CA ALA A 111 -6.15 3.66 -6.81
C ALA A 111 -5.77 4.54 -5.60
N ASN A 112 -4.67 4.22 -4.90
CA ASN A 112 -4.12 5.02 -3.80
C ASN A 112 -3.21 6.17 -4.31
N ASP A 113 -2.56 5.98 -5.46
CA ASP A 113 -1.68 6.99 -6.06
C ASP A 113 -2.49 8.18 -6.63
N ALA A 114 -3.69 7.95 -7.16
CA ALA A 114 -4.49 9.03 -7.76
C ALA A 114 -4.86 10.18 -6.78
N PRO A 115 -5.30 9.94 -5.52
CA PRO A 115 -5.40 10.97 -4.49
C PRO A 115 -4.08 11.68 -4.18
N MET A 116 -2.96 10.97 -4.22
CA MET A 116 -1.62 11.51 -3.95
C MET A 116 -1.18 12.47 -5.07
N GLU A 117 -1.31 12.06 -6.34
CA GLU A 117 -1.03 12.90 -7.51
C GLU A 117 -1.93 14.15 -7.52
N ALA A 118 -3.23 13.99 -7.22
CA ALA A 118 -4.15 15.10 -7.10
C ALA A 118 -3.79 16.05 -5.95
N ALA A 119 -3.31 15.52 -4.81
CA ALA A 119 -2.80 16.32 -3.69
C ALA A 119 -1.53 17.09 -4.05
N GLU A 120 -0.58 16.50 -4.80
CA GLU A 120 0.62 17.18 -5.29
C GLU A 120 0.28 18.31 -6.27
N LEU A 121 -0.66 18.05 -7.20
CA LEU A 121 -1.16 19.05 -8.13
C LEU A 121 -1.86 20.20 -7.39
N LEU A 122 -2.67 19.90 -6.37
CA LEU A 122 -3.34 20.91 -5.55
C LEU A 122 -2.33 21.70 -4.69
N ALA A 123 -1.32 21.05 -4.12
CA ALA A 123 -0.22 21.68 -3.40
C ALA A 123 0.58 22.66 -4.28
N ALA A 124 0.87 22.28 -5.54
CA ALA A 124 1.51 23.17 -6.50
C ALA A 124 0.65 24.41 -6.81
N ARG A 125 -0.69 24.25 -6.84
CA ARG A 125 -1.63 25.37 -7.03
C ARG A 125 -1.75 26.26 -5.79
N ILE A 126 -1.67 25.69 -4.59
CA ILE A 126 -1.61 26.43 -3.32
C ILE A 126 -0.38 27.35 -3.31
N LYS A 127 0.80 26.82 -3.64
CA LYS A 127 2.05 27.61 -3.78
C LYS A 127 1.95 28.69 -4.88
N ALA A 128 1.34 28.37 -6.02
CA ALA A 128 1.14 29.31 -7.12
C ALA A 128 0.07 30.40 -6.88
N SER A 129 -0.26 30.71 -5.62
CA SER A 129 -1.31 31.65 -5.18
C SER A 129 -2.75 31.19 -5.46
N LEU A 130 -3.21 30.20 -4.71
CA LEU A 130 -4.64 29.87 -4.60
C LEU A 130 -5.36 30.82 -3.61
N PRO A 131 -6.60 31.27 -3.86
CA PRO A 131 -7.36 32.08 -2.91
C PRO A 131 -7.54 31.38 -1.55
N ASN A 132 -7.48 32.13 -0.45
CA ASN A 132 -7.69 31.65 0.91
C ASN A 132 -8.82 32.46 1.59
N PRO A 133 -9.93 31.84 2.03
CA PRO A 133 -10.31 30.43 1.85
C PRO A 133 -10.76 30.12 0.42
N PHE A 134 -10.86 28.83 0.10
CA PHE A 134 -11.48 28.33 -1.13
C PHE A 134 -12.50 27.21 -0.83
N THR A 135 -13.22 26.74 -1.85
CA THR A 135 -14.15 25.60 -1.71
C THR A 135 -13.79 24.48 -2.69
N PRO A 136 -14.04 23.20 -2.37
CA PRO A 136 -13.74 22.08 -3.29
C PRO A 136 -14.40 22.26 -4.67
N ARG A 137 -15.64 22.77 -4.69
CA ARG A 137 -16.38 23.06 -5.93
C ARG A 137 -15.75 24.17 -6.77
N SER A 138 -15.12 25.17 -6.14
CA SER A 138 -14.42 26.24 -6.87
C SER A 138 -13.11 25.78 -7.50
N VAL A 139 -12.47 24.73 -6.96
CA VAL A 139 -11.31 24.06 -7.57
C VAL A 139 -11.75 23.19 -8.74
N ALA A 140 -12.72 22.28 -8.51
CA ALA A 140 -13.24 21.41 -9.57
C ALA A 140 -13.77 22.19 -10.78
N LYS A 141 -14.45 23.33 -10.56
CA LYS A 141 -14.95 24.21 -11.65
C LYS A 141 -13.82 24.78 -12.53
N LYS A 142 -12.57 24.86 -12.05
CA LYS A 142 -11.43 25.32 -12.88
C LYS A 142 -10.95 24.25 -13.85
N GLY A 143 -11.38 23.00 -13.71
CA GLY A 143 -11.10 21.93 -14.67
C GLY A 143 -9.62 21.63 -14.87
N TRP A 144 -8.81 21.80 -13.82
CA TRP A 144 -7.38 21.48 -13.89
C TRP A 144 -7.20 19.96 -14.04
N GLN A 145 -6.20 19.55 -14.83
CA GLN A 145 -5.83 18.13 -14.99
C GLN A 145 -5.60 17.50 -13.60
N GLY A 146 -6.19 16.32 -13.36
CA GLY A 146 -6.17 15.64 -12.04
C GLY A 146 -7.12 16.21 -10.98
N LEU A 147 -7.79 17.34 -11.24
CA LEU A 147 -8.69 18.04 -10.31
C LEU A 147 -9.99 18.47 -11.01
N THR A 148 -10.54 17.59 -11.85
CA THR A 148 -11.69 17.87 -12.73
C THR A 148 -13.05 17.71 -12.07
N ASP A 149 -13.15 16.85 -11.07
CA ASP A 149 -14.38 16.54 -10.34
C ASP A 149 -14.25 16.86 -8.84
N THR A 150 -15.35 16.82 -8.10
CA THR A 150 -15.37 17.22 -6.68
C THR A 150 -14.95 16.10 -5.72
N GLU A 151 -14.86 14.85 -6.19
CA GLU A 151 -14.47 13.69 -5.38
C GLU A 151 -12.94 13.58 -5.34
N SER A 152 -12.27 13.64 -6.50
CA SER A 152 -10.81 13.72 -6.61
C SER A 152 -10.24 14.93 -5.85
N VAL A 153 -10.91 16.08 -5.92
CA VAL A 153 -10.52 17.28 -5.14
C VAL A 153 -10.69 17.06 -3.63
N ARG A 154 -11.66 16.28 -3.17
CA ARG A 154 -11.81 15.95 -1.73
C ARG A 154 -10.74 14.98 -1.27
N ALA A 155 -10.51 13.88 -1.99
CA ALA A 155 -9.46 12.93 -1.68
C ALA A 155 -8.07 13.61 -1.64
N ALA A 156 -7.82 14.55 -2.56
CA ALA A 156 -6.62 15.39 -2.54
C ALA A 156 -6.54 16.33 -1.31
N LEU A 157 -7.67 16.85 -0.85
CA LEU A 157 -7.74 17.70 0.35
C LEU A 157 -7.52 16.91 1.62
N ASP A 158 -8.07 15.70 1.73
CA ASP A 158 -7.90 14.83 2.90
C ASP A 158 -6.40 14.51 3.12
N VAL A 159 -5.68 14.14 2.03
CA VAL A 159 -4.22 13.93 2.05
C VAL A 159 -3.44 15.19 2.44
N LEU A 160 -3.94 16.38 2.14
CA LEU A 160 -3.31 17.65 2.51
C LEU A 160 -3.68 18.12 3.94
N ASP A 161 -4.84 17.74 4.46
CA ASP A 161 -5.28 18.00 5.84
C ASP A 161 -4.45 17.13 6.81
N ASP A 162 -4.29 15.83 6.50
CA ASP A 162 -3.40 14.90 7.21
C ASP A 162 -1.95 15.38 7.29
N ARG A 163 -1.47 16.04 6.22
CA ARG A 163 -0.12 16.65 6.16
C ARG A 163 -0.05 18.04 6.78
N GLY A 164 -1.16 18.59 7.27
CA GLY A 164 -1.26 19.92 7.87
C GLY A 164 -1.07 21.08 6.88
N TRP A 165 -1.25 20.88 5.58
CA TRP A 165 -1.15 21.93 4.55
C TRP A 165 -2.42 22.79 4.46
N VAL A 166 -3.57 22.16 4.68
CA VAL A 166 -4.88 22.82 4.67
C VAL A 166 -5.63 22.50 5.96
N LYS A 167 -6.76 23.18 6.17
CA LYS A 167 -7.76 22.84 7.17
C LYS A 167 -9.15 22.89 6.56
N VAL A 168 -9.83 21.75 6.53
CA VAL A 168 -11.23 21.66 6.05
C VAL A 168 -12.20 22.05 7.18
N VAL A 169 -13.14 22.97 6.89
CA VAL A 169 -14.10 23.52 7.87
C VAL A 169 -15.51 23.47 7.30
N GLU A 170 -16.43 22.81 8.00
CA GLU A 170 -17.86 22.87 7.68
C GLU A 170 -18.54 24.08 8.33
N ARG A 171 -19.04 25.02 7.53
CA ARG A 171 -19.98 26.04 8.00
C ARG A 171 -21.42 25.54 7.85
N LYS A 172 -22.17 25.60 8.95
CA LYS A 172 -23.64 25.65 8.88
C LYS A 172 -24.07 27.10 8.59
N PRO A 173 -24.89 27.36 7.57
CA PRO A 173 -25.40 28.71 7.32
C PRO A 173 -26.42 29.10 8.41
N GLU A 174 -26.34 30.34 8.89
CA GLU A 174 -27.16 30.85 10.01
C GLU A 174 -28.67 30.84 9.74
N GLY A 175 -29.08 30.92 8.47
CA GLY A 175 -30.49 30.86 8.04
C GLY A 175 -31.06 29.46 7.84
N GLY A 176 -30.29 28.39 8.09
CA GLY A 176 -30.66 27.01 7.79
C GLY A 176 -30.44 26.65 6.32
N GLY A 177 -29.76 25.52 6.08
CA GLY A 177 -29.40 25.07 4.73
C GLY A 177 -28.33 23.99 4.76
N ARG A 178 -27.97 23.47 3.58
CA ARG A 178 -26.90 22.46 3.45
C ARG A 178 -25.56 23.04 3.96
N PRO A 179 -24.82 22.32 4.82
CA PRO A 179 -23.48 22.74 5.24
C PRO A 179 -22.58 23.02 4.03
N SER A 180 -21.79 24.08 4.12
CA SER A 180 -20.82 24.49 3.10
C SER A 180 -19.41 24.23 3.60
N VAL A 181 -18.60 23.58 2.77
CA VAL A 181 -17.21 23.23 3.08
C VAL A 181 -16.28 24.35 2.59
N GLU A 182 -15.68 25.06 3.54
CA GLU A 182 -14.59 26.01 3.31
C GLU A 182 -13.25 25.35 3.63
N VAL A 183 -12.24 25.61 2.81
CA VAL A 183 -10.87 25.13 3.01
C VAL A 183 -9.97 26.32 3.26
N TRP A 184 -9.20 26.24 4.34
CA TRP A 184 -8.23 27.24 4.74
C TRP A 184 -6.81 26.73 4.51
N ILE A 185 -5.94 27.55 3.91
CA ILE A 185 -4.52 27.21 3.71
C ILE A 185 -3.76 27.51 5.00
N ASN A 186 -2.90 26.59 5.46
CA ASN A 186 -2.10 26.78 6.67
C ASN A 186 -1.13 27.99 6.49
N PRO A 187 -1.21 29.04 7.34
CA PRO A 187 -0.32 30.20 7.26
C PRO A 187 1.17 29.84 7.33
N SER A 188 1.53 28.75 8.01
CA SER A 188 2.92 28.32 8.18
C SER A 188 3.62 27.97 6.86
N LEU A 189 2.86 27.61 5.81
CA LEU A 189 3.41 27.35 4.48
C LEU A 189 4.04 28.61 3.85
N GLN A 190 3.52 29.79 4.14
CA GLN A 190 4.05 31.07 3.62
C GLN A 190 5.40 31.44 4.27
N ASN A 191 5.63 30.99 5.50
CA ASN A 191 6.88 31.23 6.22
C ASN A 191 8.03 30.34 5.72
N LEU A 192 7.72 29.16 5.15
CA LEU A 192 8.71 28.23 4.59
C LEU A 192 9.32 28.70 3.27
N GLU A 193 8.63 29.54 2.51
CA GLU A 193 9.17 30.13 1.27
C GLU A 193 10.05 31.36 1.57
N ASN A 194 9.74 32.12 2.63
CA ASN A 194 10.51 33.31 3.03
C ASN A 194 11.84 32.96 3.72
N SER A 195 11.94 31.84 4.45
CA SER A 195 13.20 31.42 5.08
C SER A 195 14.27 30.95 4.09
N GLY A 196 13.91 30.74 2.81
CA GLY A 196 14.83 30.39 1.73
C GLY A 196 15.55 31.57 1.08
N HIS A 197 15.39 32.81 1.57
CA HIS A 197 15.95 34.02 0.95
C HIS A 197 16.72 34.96 1.90
N GLU A 198 16.86 34.63 3.18
CA GLU A 198 17.79 35.33 4.06
C GLU A 198 19.23 34.85 3.78
N LYS A 199 19.98 35.68 3.05
CA LYS A 199 21.42 35.47 2.84
C LYS A 199 22.12 35.42 4.20
N SER A 200 22.94 34.41 4.39
CA SER A 200 23.80 34.24 5.56
C SER A 200 24.91 35.30 5.61
N GLU A 201 24.60 36.49 6.13
CA GLU A 201 25.62 37.38 6.69
C GLU A 201 26.17 36.78 8.00
N CYS A 202 27.19 35.93 7.86
CA CYS A 202 27.99 35.47 8.98
C CYS A 202 28.77 36.64 9.60
N VAL A 203 28.16 37.32 10.57
CA VAL A 203 28.83 38.31 11.42
C VAL A 203 29.81 37.60 12.36
N LEU A 204 31.06 37.47 11.91
CA LEU A 204 32.18 37.03 12.75
C LEU A 204 32.55 38.14 13.73
N SER A 205 32.27 37.94 15.03
CA SER A 205 32.92 38.71 16.10
C SER A 205 34.31 38.15 16.44
N PRO A 206 35.27 38.99 16.87
CA PRO A 206 36.70 38.68 16.83
C PRO A 206 37.23 37.87 18.04
N PRO A 207 38.40 37.21 17.91
CA PRO A 207 38.98 36.37 18.97
C PRO A 207 39.58 37.17 20.13
N GLY A 208 39.26 36.76 21.36
CA GLY A 208 39.88 37.26 22.58
C GLY A 208 41.33 36.81 22.75
N LYS A 209 42.23 37.73 23.11
CA LYS A 209 43.67 37.48 23.26
C LYS A 209 44.08 37.07 24.68
N THR A 210 44.71 35.90 24.77
CA THR A 210 45.93 35.57 25.54
C THR A 210 46.09 36.04 27.00
N GLY A 211 46.29 35.04 27.87
CA GLY A 211 47.18 35.09 29.04
C GLY A 211 47.07 33.78 29.83
N LYS A 212 48.11 33.17 30.41
CA LYS A 212 49.57 33.38 30.44
C LYS A 212 50.08 32.28 31.42
N THR A 213 51.11 31.48 31.09
CA THR A 213 52.09 30.82 32.02
C THR A 213 51.57 29.88 33.15
N LEU A 214 52.28 28.88 33.70
CA LEU A 214 53.51 28.09 33.44
C LEU A 214 53.50 26.86 34.39
N GLU A 215 54.47 25.93 34.29
CA GLU A 215 54.65 24.72 35.16
C GLU A 215 53.51 23.67 35.00
N GLY A 216 53.62 22.35 35.19
CA GLY A 216 54.70 21.37 35.44
C GLY A 216 54.02 19.97 35.54
N ASP A 217 54.66 18.80 35.44
CA ASP A 217 56.06 18.41 35.16
C ASP A 217 56.11 16.92 34.68
N TYR A 218 57.27 16.25 34.68
CA TYR A 218 57.46 14.82 34.34
C TYR A 218 56.74 13.82 35.28
N THR A 219 56.28 12.67 34.75
CA THR A 219 56.71 11.31 35.18
C THR A 219 56.22 10.19 34.24
N GLU A 220 56.95 9.07 34.26
CA GLU A 220 56.74 7.83 33.49
C GLU A 220 55.74 6.85 34.17
N GLY A 221 55.45 5.72 33.52
CA GLY A 221 54.66 4.58 34.03
C GLY A 221 53.62 4.13 32.98
N GLU A 222 53.85 3.10 32.18
CA GLU A 222 53.78 1.66 32.51
C GLU A 222 52.46 1.25 33.21
N ILE A 223 51.69 0.36 32.55
CA ILE A 223 51.28 -0.99 33.00
C ILE A 223 50.20 -1.53 32.03
N GLU A 224 50.46 -2.75 31.53
CA GLU A 224 49.58 -3.75 30.87
C GLU A 224 48.43 -3.31 29.94
#